data_AF-A0A935RSU6-F1
#
_entry.id   AF-A0A935RSU6-F1
#
_cell.length_a   1.000
_cell.length_b   1.000
_cell.length_c   1.000
_cell.angle_alpha   90.00
_cell.angle_beta   90.00
_cell.angle_gamma   90.00
#
_symmetry.space_group_name_H-M   'P 1'
#
loop_
_entity.id
_entity.type
_entity.pdbx_description
1 polymer ?
#
loop_
_entity_poly.entity_id
_entity_poly.type
_entity_poly.pdbx_seq_one_letter_code
_entity_poly.pdbx_strand_id
1 'polypeptide(L)'
;MKMVEENRRSYRHIIYAVISVACPFIAFGLISLYQEYAHEWFWEVQKKPWPLDDADKNAVVMGAIAMAVEAALAVVVGLIVGTMFAALSLKRKLRFISFGTAALLFNLIPLIPAIALFLWSRNGI
;
A
#
# COMPACT_ATOMS: atom_id res chain seq x y z
N MET A 1 37.18 14.59 -10.76
CA MET A 1 35.75 14.90 -11.07
C MET A 1 34.86 13.66 -11.28
N LYS A 2 35.30 12.59 -11.96
CA LYS A 2 34.49 11.37 -12.19
C LYS A 2 33.92 10.70 -10.92
N MET A 3 34.68 10.69 -9.81
CA MET A 3 34.20 10.10 -8.54
C MET A 3 33.03 10.87 -7.91
N VAL A 4 32.94 12.19 -8.11
CA VAL A 4 31.86 13.02 -7.53
C VAL A 4 30.54 12.82 -8.29
N GLU A 5 30.60 12.66 -9.60
CA GLU A 5 29.43 12.33 -10.44
C GLU A 5 28.90 10.92 -10.18
N GLU A 6 29.78 9.95 -9.96
CA GLU A 6 29.40 8.58 -9.64
C GLU A 6 28.69 8.50 -8.28
N ASN A 7 29.17 9.26 -7.29
CA ASN A 7 28.55 9.34 -5.97
C ASN A 7 27.18 10.04 -6.01
N ARG A 8 27.03 11.14 -6.78
CA ARG A 8 25.73 11.81 -7.01
C ARG A 8 24.71 10.90 -7.71
N ARG A 9 25.14 10.07 -8.68
CA ARG A 9 24.25 9.10 -9.34
C ARG A 9 23.82 8.00 -8.39
N SER A 10 24.75 7.48 -7.58
CA SER A 10 24.45 6.44 -6.57
C SER A 10 23.38 6.91 -5.57
N TYR A 11 23.50 8.15 -5.08
CA TYR A 11 22.52 8.75 -4.15
C TYR A 11 21.10 8.83 -4.72
N ARG A 12 20.94 9.20 -6.00
CA ARG A 12 19.61 9.28 -6.64
C ARG A 12 18.90 7.92 -6.64
N HIS A 13 19.62 6.82 -6.82
CA HIS A 13 19.02 5.48 -6.87
C HIS A 13 18.54 5.00 -5.50
N ILE A 14 19.29 5.29 -4.43
CA ILE A 14 18.86 5.02 -3.06
C ILE A 14 17.59 5.79 -2.74
N ILE A 15 17.52 7.07 -3.13
CA ILE A 15 16.33 7.90 -2.95
C ILE A 15 15.11 7.29 -3.66
N TYR A 16 15.24 6.83 -4.91
CA TYR A 16 14.13 6.16 -5.62
C TYR A 16 13.69 4.84 -4.97
N ALA A 17 14.62 4.06 -4.42
CA ALA A 17 14.29 2.82 -3.70
C ALA A 17 13.56 3.10 -2.38
N VAL A 18 14.01 4.11 -1.64
CA VAL A 18 13.34 4.55 -0.40
C VAL A 18 11.94 5.08 -0.69
N ILE A 19 11.77 5.90 -1.74
CA ILE A 19 10.46 6.42 -2.17
C ILE A 19 9.54 5.26 -2.59
N SER A 20 10.07 4.26 -3.30
CA SER A 20 9.31 3.07 -3.71
C SER A 20 8.74 2.29 -2.53
N VAL A 21 9.51 2.14 -1.44
CA VAL A 21 9.06 1.46 -0.22
C VAL A 21 8.15 2.36 0.61
N ALA A 22 8.40 3.67 0.66
CA ALA A 22 7.60 4.61 1.43
C ALA A 22 6.21 4.88 0.80
N CYS A 23 6.08 4.76 -0.52
CA CYS A 23 4.85 5.06 -1.26
C CYS A 23 3.60 4.33 -0.74
N PRO A 24 3.59 2.99 -0.53
CA PRO A 24 2.42 2.31 0.03
C PRO A 24 2.08 2.78 1.46
N PHE A 25 3.07 3.11 2.29
CA PHE A 25 2.82 3.64 3.64
C PHE A 25 2.24 5.05 3.61
N ILE A 26 2.73 5.91 2.70
CA ILE A 26 2.19 7.26 2.52
C ILE A 26 0.74 7.16 2.01
N ALA A 27 0.47 6.29 1.03
CA ALA A 27 -0.88 6.07 0.53
C ALA A 27 -1.83 5.57 1.63
N PHE A 28 -1.36 4.62 2.46
CA PHE A 28 -2.11 4.12 3.60
C PHE A 28 -2.38 5.20 4.67
N GLY A 29 -1.39 6.04 4.98
CA GLY A 29 -1.55 7.14 5.92
C GLY A 29 -2.54 8.20 5.41
N LEU A 30 -2.45 8.55 4.12
CA LEU A 30 -3.35 9.51 3.49
C LEU A 30 -4.79 9.02 3.43
N ILE A 31 -5.02 7.74 3.08
CA ILE A 31 -6.37 7.19 3.07
C ILE A 31 -6.94 7.06 4.49
N SER A 32 -6.10 6.72 5.47
CA SER A 32 -6.53 6.65 6.88
C SER A 32 -7.01 8.02 7.39
N LEU A 33 -6.25 9.09 7.09
CA LEU A 33 -6.67 10.45 7.39
C LEU A 33 -7.95 10.83 6.66
N TYR A 34 -8.04 10.51 5.36
CA TYR A 34 -9.26 10.78 4.59
C TYR A 34 -10.48 10.08 5.18
N GLN A 35 -10.36 8.82 5.58
CA GLN A 35 -11.45 8.04 6.18
C GLN A 35 -11.89 8.56 7.54
N GLU A 36 -10.98 9.13 8.32
CA GLU A 36 -11.31 9.79 9.60
C GLU A 36 -12.31 10.95 9.37
N TYR A 37 -12.08 11.78 8.34
CA TYR A 37 -12.97 12.89 8.00
C TYR A 37 -14.20 12.47 7.19
N ALA A 38 -14.04 11.60 6.19
CA ALA A 38 -15.11 11.19 5.28
C ALA A 38 -16.16 10.29 5.96
N HIS A 39 -15.75 9.54 6.99
CA HIS A 39 -16.62 8.65 7.76
C HIS A 39 -16.77 9.11 9.21
N GLU A 40 -16.75 10.41 9.49
CA GLU A 40 -16.95 10.97 10.84
C GLU A 40 -18.21 10.38 11.51
N TRP A 41 -19.33 10.32 10.78
CA TRP A 41 -20.58 9.70 11.25
C TRP A 41 -20.43 8.24 11.69
N PHE A 42 -19.61 7.45 10.97
CA PHE A 42 -19.34 6.06 11.35
C PHE A 42 -18.67 5.99 12.73
N TRP A 43 -17.69 6.88 12.96
CA TRP A 43 -16.97 6.96 14.24
C TRP A 43 -17.86 7.47 15.37
N GLU A 44 -18.83 8.34 15.08
CA GLU A 44 -19.83 8.79 16.05
C GLU A 44 -20.80 7.68 16.43
N VAL A 45 -21.28 6.89 15.47
CA VAL A 45 -22.17 5.75 15.75
C VAL A 45 -21.48 4.70 16.62
N GLN A 46 -20.19 4.45 16.41
CA GLN A 46 -19.42 3.54 17.28
C GLN A 46 -19.29 4.01 18.74
N LYS A 47 -19.42 5.31 19.01
CA LYS A 47 -19.35 5.88 20.37
C LYS A 47 -20.69 5.80 21.12
N LYS A 48 -21.79 5.46 20.44
CA LYS A 48 -23.11 5.34 21.08
C LYS A 48 -23.14 4.13 22.04
N PRO A 49 -23.84 4.22 23.19
CA PRO A 49 -24.01 3.09 24.10
C PRO A 49 -24.85 1.98 23.44
N TRP A 50 -24.44 0.72 23.64
CA TRP A 50 -25.19 -0.44 23.17
C TRP A 50 -26.51 -0.63 23.95
N PRO A 51 -27.56 -1.18 23.33
CA PRO A 51 -27.58 -1.74 21.98
C PRO A 51 -27.86 -0.70 20.90
N LEU A 52 -27.08 -0.76 19.81
CA LEU A 52 -27.42 -0.07 18.56
C LEU A 52 -28.70 -0.67 17.96
N ASP A 53 -29.48 0.16 17.27
CA ASP A 53 -30.60 -0.32 16.47
C ASP A 53 -30.09 -1.14 15.26
N ASP A 54 -30.97 -1.92 14.64
CA ASP A 54 -30.55 -2.82 13.55
C ASP A 54 -30.16 -2.07 12.27
N ALA A 55 -30.64 -0.83 12.09
CA ALA A 55 -30.26 0.02 10.97
C ALA A 55 -28.83 0.56 11.13
N ASP A 56 -28.49 1.07 12.32
CA ASP A 56 -27.18 1.53 12.73
C ASP A 56 -26.16 0.38 12.68
N LYS A 57 -26.51 -0.83 13.14
CA LYS A 57 -25.65 -2.02 13.00
C LYS A 57 -25.32 -2.32 11.54
N ASN A 58 -26.32 -2.36 10.67
CA ASN A 58 -26.11 -2.68 9.26
C ASN A 58 -25.29 -1.59 8.55
N ALA A 59 -25.55 -0.32 8.87
CA ALA A 59 -24.80 0.81 8.33
C ALA A 59 -23.34 0.80 8.80
N VAL A 60 -23.06 0.45 10.06
CA VAL A 60 -21.69 0.24 10.56
C VAL A 60 -21.02 -0.93 9.84
N VAL A 61 -21.69 -2.07 9.65
CA VAL A 61 -21.06 -3.19 8.93
C VAL A 61 -20.71 -2.79 7.49
N MET A 62 -21.63 -2.16 6.78
CA MET A 62 -21.40 -1.71 5.40
C MET A 62 -20.33 -0.62 5.31
N GLY A 63 -20.31 0.32 6.24
CA GLY A 63 -19.28 1.36 6.34
C GLY A 63 -17.89 0.79 6.61
N ALA A 64 -17.78 -0.20 7.49
CA ALA A 64 -16.53 -0.88 7.80
C ALA A 64 -15.97 -1.63 6.57
N ILE A 65 -16.85 -2.29 5.81
CA ILE A 65 -16.47 -2.97 4.56
C ILE A 65 -15.98 -1.95 3.53
N ALA A 66 -16.70 -0.84 3.35
CA ALA A 66 -16.31 0.21 2.41
C ALA A 66 -14.92 0.79 2.74
N MET A 67 -14.68 1.13 4.01
CA MET A 67 -13.37 1.63 4.46
C MET A 67 -12.25 0.60 4.26
N ALA A 68 -12.51 -0.68 4.52
CA ALA A 68 -11.55 -1.75 4.28
C ALA A 68 -11.20 -1.89 2.78
N VAL A 69 -12.19 -1.79 1.89
CA VAL A 69 -11.99 -1.84 0.44
C VAL A 69 -11.19 -0.64 -0.05
N GLU A 70 -11.52 0.57 0.40
CA GLU A 70 -10.77 1.78 0.05
C GLU A 70 -9.31 1.71 0.51
N ALA A 71 -9.06 1.27 1.75
CA ALA A 71 -7.72 1.09 2.27
C ALA A 71 -6.93 0.06 1.46
N ALA A 72 -7.56 -1.07 1.11
CA ALA A 72 -6.95 -2.09 0.26
C ALA A 72 -6.61 -1.54 -1.13
N LEU A 73 -7.52 -0.79 -1.77
CA LEU A 73 -7.28 -0.17 -3.07
C LEU A 73 -6.14 0.87 -3.01
N ALA A 74 -6.11 1.71 -1.98
CA ALA A 74 -5.05 2.70 -1.79
C ALA A 74 -3.68 2.04 -1.62
N VAL A 75 -3.61 0.95 -0.85
CA VAL A 75 -2.39 0.15 -0.72
C VAL A 75 -1.99 -0.46 -2.06
N VAL A 76 -2.92 -1.08 -2.80
CA VAL A 76 -2.64 -1.65 -4.13
C VAL A 76 -2.09 -0.58 -5.09
N VAL A 77 -2.69 0.60 -5.13
CA VAL A 77 -2.19 1.72 -5.96
C VAL A 77 -0.78 2.15 -5.50
N GLY A 78 -0.55 2.27 -4.20
CA GLY A 78 0.78 2.57 -3.65
C GLY A 78 1.84 1.52 -4.00
N LEU A 79 1.47 0.23 -3.99
CA LEU A 79 2.34 -0.87 -4.41
C LEU A 79 2.64 -0.82 -5.92
N ILE A 80 1.64 -0.52 -6.76
CA ILE A 80 1.83 -0.38 -8.22
C ILE A 80 2.79 0.78 -8.51
N VAL A 81 2.57 1.95 -7.90
CA VAL A 81 3.45 3.11 -8.07
C VAL A 81 4.87 2.79 -7.56
N GLY A 82 4.98 2.19 -6.37
CA GLY A 82 6.25 1.77 -5.78
C GLY A 82 7.02 0.79 -6.67
N THR A 83 6.34 -0.20 -7.24
CA THR A 83 6.96 -1.19 -8.15
C THR A 83 7.36 -0.58 -9.49
N MET A 84 6.58 0.36 -10.04
CA MET A 84 6.96 1.10 -11.25
C MET A 84 8.26 1.90 -11.05
N PHE A 85 8.40 2.60 -9.92
CA PHE A 85 9.63 3.32 -9.58
C PHE A 85 10.82 2.38 -9.36
N ALA A 86 10.61 1.23 -8.71
CA ALA A 86 11.65 0.21 -8.56
C ALA A 86 12.11 -0.37 -9.92
N ALA A 87 11.16 -0.69 -10.81
CA ALA A 87 11.45 -1.22 -12.15
C ALA A 87 12.21 -0.21 -13.03
N LEU A 88 11.85 1.08 -12.96
CA LEU A 88 12.58 2.16 -13.64
C LEU A 88 14.01 2.32 -13.12
N SER A 89 14.25 2.07 -11.82
CA SER A 89 15.59 2.11 -11.23
C SER A 89 16.46 0.92 -11.68
N LEU A 90 15.89 -0.28 -11.74
CA LEU A 90 16.56 -1.51 -12.19
C LEU A 90 16.97 -1.48 -13.67
N LYS A 91 16.14 -0.92 -14.55
CA LYS A 91 16.46 -0.79 -16.00
C LYS A 91 17.72 0.03 -16.30
N ARG A 92 18.25 0.83 -15.36
CA ARG A 92 19.38 1.74 -15.60
C ARG A 92 20.77 1.22 -15.23
N LYS A 93 20.94 0.24 -14.32
CA LYS A 93 22.24 -0.42 -14.04
C LYS A 93 22.06 -1.79 -13.36
N LEU A 94 22.54 -2.86 -14.01
CA LEU A 94 22.55 -4.25 -13.53
C LEU A 94 23.37 -4.51 -12.23
N ARG A 95 24.10 -3.52 -11.71
CA ARG A 95 25.11 -3.72 -10.65
C ARG A 95 24.56 -3.66 -9.22
N PHE A 96 23.29 -3.27 -9.04
CA PHE A 96 22.63 -3.16 -7.73
C PHE A 96 21.29 -3.92 -7.70
N ILE A 97 21.30 -5.15 -8.24
CA ILE A 97 20.16 -6.07 -8.23
C ILE A 97 19.59 -6.23 -6.82
N SER A 98 20.43 -6.28 -5.77
CA SER A 98 20.01 -6.60 -4.39
C SER A 98 19.02 -5.61 -3.75
N PHE A 99 19.18 -4.30 -3.97
CA PHE A 99 18.29 -3.29 -3.37
C PHE A 99 16.99 -3.11 -4.18
N GLY A 100 17.09 -3.23 -5.51
CA GLY A 100 15.92 -3.25 -6.38
C GLY A 100 15.04 -4.47 -6.14
N THR A 101 15.63 -5.66 -5.94
CA THR A 101 14.88 -6.87 -5.57
C THR A 101 14.35 -6.83 -4.15
N ALA A 102 15.03 -6.22 -3.18
CA ALA A 102 14.49 -6.07 -1.83
C ALA A 102 13.23 -5.19 -1.80
N ALA A 103 13.22 -4.06 -2.52
CA ALA A 103 12.03 -3.22 -2.66
C ALA A 103 10.90 -3.91 -3.44
N LEU A 104 11.26 -4.74 -4.43
CA LEU A 104 10.29 -5.57 -5.15
C LEU A 104 9.68 -6.65 -4.25
N LEU A 105 10.50 -7.36 -3.47
CA LEU A 105 10.06 -8.36 -2.48
C LEU A 105 9.17 -7.73 -1.43
N PHE A 106 9.55 -6.57 -0.89
CA PHE A 106 8.76 -5.85 0.10
C PHE A 106 7.38 -5.42 -0.44
N ASN A 107 7.31 -5.01 -1.71
CA ASN A 107 6.04 -4.72 -2.37
C ASN A 107 5.27 -5.97 -2.83
N LEU A 108 5.93 -7.11 -3.00
CA LEU A 108 5.31 -8.38 -3.40
C LEU A 108 4.72 -9.13 -2.21
N ILE A 109 5.27 -8.98 -1.00
CA ILE A 109 4.78 -9.63 0.23
C ILE A 109 3.28 -9.36 0.49
N PRO A 110 2.77 -8.12 0.42
CA PRO A 110 1.33 -7.86 0.55
C PRO A 110 0.49 -8.46 -0.59
N LEU A 111 1.10 -8.79 -1.72
CA LEU A 111 0.45 -9.46 -2.85
C LEU A 111 0.37 -10.99 -2.69
N ILE A 112 1.19 -11.60 -1.83
CA ILE A 112 1.21 -13.05 -1.60
C ILE A 112 -0.15 -13.57 -1.10
N PRO A 113 -0.81 -12.95 -0.10
CA PRO A 113 -2.15 -13.37 0.33
C PRO A 113 -3.19 -13.28 -0.79
N ALA A 114 -3.13 -12.23 -1.62
CA ALA A 114 -4.05 -12.03 -2.74
C ALA A 114 -3.84 -13.09 -3.85
N ILE A 115 -2.58 -13.39 -4.19
CA ILE A 115 -2.24 -14.46 -5.14
C ILE A 115 -2.62 -15.83 -4.57
N ALA A 116 -2.40 -16.08 -3.27
CA ALA A 116 -2.78 -17.32 -2.61
C ALA A 116 -4.30 -17.51 -2.59
N LEU A 117 -5.08 -16.46 -2.30
CA LEU A 117 -6.54 -16.48 -2.37
C LEU A 117 -7.05 -16.69 -3.80
N PHE A 118 -6.43 -16.04 -4.79
CA PHE A 118 -6.77 -16.23 -6.20
C PHE A 118 -6.48 -17.67 -6.67
N LEU A 119 -5.32 -18.22 -6.29
CA LEU A 119 -4.97 -19.61 -6.60
C LEU A 119 -5.88 -20.61 -5.86
N TRP A 120 -6.25 -20.33 -4.60
CA TRP A 120 -7.19 -21.16 -3.84
C TRP A 120 -8.60 -21.12 -4.44
N SER A 121 -9.10 -19.93 -4.81
CA SER A 121 -10.37 -19.76 -5.51
C SER A 121 -10.40 -20.47 -6.87
N ARG A 122 -9.26 -20.53 -7.56
CA ARG A 122 -9.16 -21.21 -8.86
C ARG A 122 -8.97 -22.74 -8.75
N ASN A 123 -8.35 -23.20 -7.66
CA ASN A 123 -8.08 -24.62 -7.41
C ASN A 123 -9.20 -25.33 -6.61
N GLY A 124 -10.29 -24.63 -6.26
CA GLY A 124 -11.57 -25.22 -5.90
C GLY A 124 -11.50 -26.44 -4.98
N ILE A 125 -11.17 -26.22 -3.71
CA ILE A 125 -11.61 -27.09 -2.61
C ILE A 125 -12.56 -26.26 -1.76
#